data_AF-A0A3D3JIQ6-F1
#
_entry.id   AF-A0A3D3JIQ6-F1
#
_cell.length_a   1.000
_cell.length_b   1.000
_cell.length_c   1.000
_cell.angle_alpha   90.00
_cell.angle_beta   90.00
_cell.angle_gamma   90.00
#
_symmetry.space_group_name_H-M   'P 1'
#
loop_
_entity.id
_entity.type
_entity.pdbx_description
1 polymer ?
#
loop_
_entity_poly.entity_id
_entity_poly.type
_entity_poly.pdbx_seq_one_letter_code
_entity_poly.pdbx_strand_id
1 'polypeptide(L)'
;MDQSPIVAKNRIIDRHSHDRLRTMTQLETLSGVQGRALLREIFRELRYDRQIGATATLRILWQICTTERELNRLTKRNVLILHPLGIWSGTSLWLQEIVNRHFYSTVNAFVYFGAALLLVAVGLNRTHVIDSPALVVAGIIVEALLLTVLFTVMFFSPPEDDTLSGSGMGQGGSSSGATDELLRELGEIGRDYAAMAVQLETISATLSDLVERQEQLLTTVRDGVQAAVDAVAPNPALLQSMSATSAALDGFSSSIGQLGERLKSVEQQEVERLVRKELERVLSRTILDRDDRTAS
;
A
#
# COMPACT_ATOMS: atom_id res chain seq x y z
N MET A 1 41.82 -1.20 27.91
CA MET A 1 41.99 -2.38 28.77
C MET A 1 40.95 -2.30 29.87
N ASP A 2 40.05 -3.24 30.12
CA ASP A 2 39.59 -4.41 29.39
C ASP A 2 38.32 -4.79 30.20
N GLN A 3 37.14 -4.38 29.74
CA GLN A 3 35.88 -4.74 30.40
C GLN A 3 35.45 -6.09 29.85
N SER A 4 35.68 -7.10 30.68
CA SER A 4 35.46 -8.52 30.41
C SER A 4 34.06 -8.85 29.87
N PRO A 5 33.97 -9.81 28.91
CA PRO A 5 32.77 -10.17 28.15
C PRO A 5 31.72 -11.01 28.91
N ILE A 6 31.73 -10.97 30.24
CA ILE A 6 30.92 -11.89 31.07
C ILE A 6 29.51 -11.33 31.35
N VAL A 7 29.34 -10.01 31.30
CA VAL A 7 28.02 -9.37 31.53
C VAL A 7 27.10 -9.48 30.30
N ALA A 8 27.66 -9.62 29.10
CA ALA A 8 26.88 -9.79 27.87
C ALA A 8 26.23 -11.18 27.76
N LYS A 9 26.82 -12.22 28.38
CA LYS A 9 26.31 -13.59 28.26
C LYS A 9 25.08 -13.86 29.14
N ASN A 10 24.99 -13.22 30.31
CA ASN A 10 23.78 -13.34 31.16
C ASN A 10 22.58 -12.55 30.61
N ARG A 11 22.81 -11.46 29.87
CA ARG A 11 21.71 -10.68 29.26
C ARG A 11 21.07 -11.38 28.06
N ILE A 12 21.79 -12.30 27.42
CA ILE A 12 21.29 -13.08 26.27
C ILE A 12 20.57 -14.35 26.74
N ILE A 13 20.99 -14.93 27.88
CA ILE A 13 20.29 -16.08 28.46
C ILE A 13 18.95 -15.65 29.08
N ASP A 14 18.85 -14.45 29.68
CA ASP A 14 17.56 -13.96 30.21
C ASP A 14 16.57 -13.49 29.13
N ARG A 15 17.03 -13.14 27.92
CA ARG A 15 16.12 -12.81 26.82
C ARG A 15 15.43 -14.04 26.21
N HIS A 16 16.05 -15.22 26.27
CA HIS A 16 15.38 -16.46 25.84
C HIS A 16 14.46 -17.06 26.92
N SER A 17 14.57 -16.62 28.17
CA SER A 17 13.65 -16.97 29.26
C SER A 17 12.35 -16.16 29.21
N HIS A 18 12.38 -14.95 28.64
CA HIS A 18 11.25 -14.03 28.63
C HIS A 18 10.27 -14.21 27.46
N ASP A 19 10.60 -15.02 26.46
CA ASP A 19 9.68 -15.41 25.37
C ASP A 19 8.73 -16.56 25.75
N ARG A 20 8.79 -17.01 27.02
CA ARG A 20 7.80 -17.91 27.63
C ARG A 20 6.65 -17.18 28.32
N LEU A 21 6.48 -15.88 28.09
CA LEU A 21 5.16 -15.25 28.20
C LEU A 21 4.33 -15.66 26.98
N ARG A 22 4.01 -16.96 26.90
CA ARG A 22 2.87 -17.42 26.11
C ARG A 22 1.66 -16.70 26.68
N THR A 23 1.25 -15.65 25.99
CA THR A 23 -0.05 -15.01 26.17
C THR A 23 -1.08 -16.13 26.34
N MET A 24 -1.68 -16.21 27.53
CA MET A 24 -2.81 -17.10 27.76
C MET A 24 -3.93 -16.63 26.84
N THR A 25 -4.04 -17.24 25.67
CA THR A 25 -5.19 -17.01 24.79
C THR A 25 -6.39 -17.65 25.46
N GLN A 26 -7.19 -16.82 26.11
CA GLN A 26 -8.45 -17.18 26.72
C GLN A 26 -9.49 -17.31 25.60
N LEU A 27 -10.11 -18.49 25.48
CA LEU A 27 -11.22 -18.70 24.56
C LEU A 27 -12.51 -18.80 25.37
N GLU A 28 -13.48 -17.97 25.02
CA GLU A 28 -14.77 -17.89 25.72
C GLU A 28 -15.58 -19.18 25.55
N THR A 29 -15.59 -19.78 24.35
CA THR A 29 -16.28 -21.04 24.05
C THR A 29 -15.60 -21.80 22.88
N LEU A 30 -15.58 -23.13 22.94
CA LEU A 30 -15.09 -24.00 21.85
C LEU A 30 -16.02 -24.03 20.61
N SER A 31 -17.26 -23.55 20.72
CA SER A 31 -18.25 -23.50 19.63
C SER A 31 -17.95 -22.41 18.60
N GLY A 32 -17.17 -21.39 18.94
CA GLY A 32 -16.80 -20.31 18.04
C GLY A 32 -15.84 -20.76 16.93
N VAL A 33 -15.76 -19.97 15.85
CA VAL A 33 -14.91 -20.22 14.67
C VAL A 33 -13.44 -20.45 15.08
N GLN A 34 -12.96 -19.67 16.05
CA GLN A 34 -11.59 -19.79 16.58
C GLN A 34 -11.38 -21.06 17.41
N GLY A 35 -12.40 -21.55 18.12
CA GLY A 35 -12.37 -22.81 18.87
C GLY A 35 -12.35 -24.03 17.94
N ARG A 36 -13.13 -23.99 16.86
CA ARG A 36 -13.14 -25.04 15.83
C ARG A 36 -11.81 -25.12 15.07
N ALA A 37 -11.22 -23.97 14.72
CA ALA A 37 -9.88 -23.93 14.11
C ALA A 37 -8.82 -24.55 15.03
N LEU A 38 -8.90 -24.28 16.33
CA LEU A 38 -7.97 -24.82 17.33
C LEU A 38 -8.12 -26.34 17.48
N LEU A 39 -9.35 -26.87 17.47
CA LEU A 39 -9.60 -28.32 17.49
C LEU A 39 -8.98 -29.05 16.29
N ARG A 40 -9.00 -28.43 15.09
CA ARG A 40 -8.34 -28.98 13.90
C ARG A 40 -6.83 -29.04 14.05
N GLU A 41 -6.24 -27.99 14.60
CA GLU A 41 -4.80 -27.95 14.86
C GLU A 41 -4.39 -29.00 15.91
N ILE A 42 -5.18 -29.18 16.97
CA ILE A 42 -4.95 -30.22 17.98
C ILE A 42 -5.07 -31.62 17.38
N PHE A 43 -6.06 -31.87 16.53
CA PHE A 43 -6.19 -33.15 15.84
C PHE A 43 -4.94 -33.44 15.00
N ARG A 44 -4.43 -32.43 14.27
CA ARG A 44 -3.22 -32.55 13.47
C ARG A 44 -1.99 -32.81 14.33
N GLU A 45 -1.84 -32.10 15.46
CA GLU A 45 -0.74 -32.28 16.41
C GLU A 45 -0.76 -33.69 17.04
N LEU A 46 -1.92 -34.15 17.52
CA LEU A 46 -2.06 -35.47 18.13
C LEU A 46 -1.78 -36.61 17.14
N ARG A 47 -2.23 -36.46 15.89
CA ARG A 47 -2.13 -37.52 14.88
C ARG A 47 -0.78 -37.56 14.17
N TYR A 48 -0.20 -36.41 13.83
CA TYR A 48 1.02 -36.36 13.02
C TYR A 48 2.28 -36.12 13.84
N ASP A 49 2.24 -35.22 14.83
CA ASP A 49 3.41 -34.91 15.67
C ASP A 49 3.63 -35.96 16.76
N ARG A 50 2.53 -36.42 17.39
CA ARG A 50 2.59 -37.40 18.49
C ARG A 50 2.32 -38.84 18.07
N GLN A 51 1.90 -39.07 16.82
CA GLN A 51 1.60 -40.39 16.25
C GLN A 51 0.70 -41.27 17.12
N ILE A 52 -0.24 -40.66 17.84
CA ILE A 52 -1.19 -41.42 18.65
C ILE A 52 -2.16 -42.15 17.72
N GLY A 53 -2.48 -43.41 18.04
CA GLY A 53 -3.42 -44.22 17.26
C GLY A 53 -4.79 -43.55 17.11
N ALA A 54 -5.43 -43.75 15.95
CA ALA A 54 -6.67 -43.06 15.56
C ALA A 54 -7.79 -43.09 16.62
N THR A 55 -7.95 -44.23 17.30
CA THR A 55 -8.96 -44.44 18.34
C THR A 55 -8.63 -43.70 19.64
N ALA A 56 -7.35 -43.66 20.01
CA ALA A 56 -6.88 -42.92 21.17
C ALA A 56 -6.99 -41.41 20.94
N THR A 57 -6.67 -40.93 19.74
CA THR A 57 -6.87 -39.52 19.35
C THR A 57 -8.34 -39.13 19.42
N LEU A 58 -9.25 -39.97 18.91
CA LEU A 58 -10.70 -39.72 18.98
C LEU A 58 -11.19 -39.60 20.42
N ARG A 59 -10.74 -40.52 21.31
CA ARG A 59 -11.12 -40.52 22.72
C ARG A 59 -10.58 -39.29 23.46
N ILE A 60 -9.33 -38.92 23.21
CA ILE A 60 -8.69 -37.73 23.79
C ILE A 60 -9.43 -36.47 23.33
N LEU A 61 -9.75 -36.38 22.03
CA LEU A 61 -10.41 -35.19 21.49
C LEU A 61 -11.87 -35.09 21.94
N TRP A 62 -12.56 -36.23 22.14
CA TRP A 62 -13.87 -36.28 22.78
C TRP A 62 -13.80 -35.81 24.24
N GLN A 63 -12.80 -36.26 25.00
CA GLN A 63 -12.58 -35.85 26.39
C GLN A 63 -12.29 -34.35 26.50
N ILE A 64 -11.51 -33.79 25.56
CA ILE A 64 -11.22 -32.35 25.46
C ILE A 64 -12.52 -31.57 25.18
N CYS A 65 -13.37 -32.04 24.26
CA CYS A 65 -14.63 -31.37 23.94
C CYS A 65 -15.67 -31.42 25.07
N THR A 66 -15.65 -32.46 25.92
CA THR A 66 -16.70 -32.73 26.91
C THR A 66 -16.35 -32.32 28.34
N THR A 67 -15.09 -32.46 28.76
CA THR A 67 -14.71 -32.39 30.18
C THR A 67 -13.58 -31.43 30.51
N GLU A 68 -12.67 -31.12 29.60
CA GLU A 68 -11.45 -30.40 29.96
C GLU A 68 -11.51 -28.89 29.72
N ARG A 69 -11.17 -28.12 30.76
CA ARG A 69 -11.06 -26.65 30.74
C ARG A 69 -9.65 -26.16 30.45
N GLU A 70 -8.64 -27.00 30.64
CA GLU A 70 -7.22 -26.64 30.52
C GLU A 70 -6.50 -27.57 29.54
N LEU A 71 -6.20 -27.08 28.33
CA LEU A 71 -5.52 -27.84 27.28
C LEU A 71 -4.03 -28.11 27.58
N ASN A 72 -3.53 -27.53 28.66
CA ASN A 72 -2.13 -27.48 29.01
C ASN A 72 -1.55 -28.85 29.42
N ARG A 73 -2.42 -29.76 29.88
CA ARG A 73 -2.02 -31.10 30.32
C ARG A 73 -1.85 -32.07 29.14
N LEU A 74 -2.51 -31.83 28.02
CA LEU A 74 -2.54 -32.75 26.87
C LEU A 74 -1.91 -32.18 25.60
N THR A 75 -1.84 -30.86 25.45
CA THR A 75 -1.25 -30.19 24.28
C THR A 75 -0.09 -29.30 24.72
N LYS A 76 0.90 -29.09 23.86
CA LYS A 76 2.00 -28.14 24.14
C LYS A 76 1.53 -26.69 24.23
N ARG A 77 0.24 -26.34 24.33
CA ARG A 77 -0.27 -24.96 24.29
C ARG A 77 -1.07 -24.61 25.56
N ASN A 78 -0.77 -23.44 26.12
CA ASN A 78 -1.44 -22.86 27.30
C ASN A 78 -2.74 -22.16 26.87
N VAL A 79 -3.80 -22.93 26.61
CA VAL A 79 -5.13 -22.38 26.26
C VAL A 79 -6.12 -22.78 27.35
N LEU A 80 -6.82 -21.80 27.90
CA LEU A 80 -7.81 -21.97 28.96
C LEU A 80 -9.19 -21.69 28.37
N ILE A 81 -10.07 -22.68 28.41
CA ILE A 81 -11.45 -22.58 27.92
C ILE A 81 -12.32 -22.13 29.09
N LEU A 82 -12.94 -20.96 28.98
CA LEU A 82 -13.74 -20.38 30.08
C LEU A 82 -15.04 -21.17 30.35
N HIS A 83 -15.70 -21.68 29.30
CA HIS A 83 -16.97 -22.40 29.44
C HIS A 83 -16.90 -23.80 28.81
N PRO A 84 -16.98 -24.89 29.60
CA PRO A 84 -17.13 -26.23 29.05
C PRO A 84 -18.54 -26.38 28.46
N LEU A 85 -18.64 -26.85 27.22
CA LEU A 85 -19.91 -26.98 26.51
C LEU A 85 -20.81 -28.11 27.07
N GLY A 86 -20.30 -28.94 27.99
CA GLY A 86 -21.01 -30.09 28.55
C GLY A 86 -21.04 -31.29 27.60
N ILE A 87 -21.52 -32.43 28.10
CA ILE A 87 -21.39 -33.73 27.41
C ILE A 87 -22.14 -33.74 26.07
N TRP A 88 -23.35 -33.18 26.01
CA TRP A 88 -24.19 -33.22 24.81
C TRP A 88 -23.70 -32.27 23.71
N SER A 89 -23.44 -31.00 24.05
CA SER A 89 -22.95 -30.03 23.07
C SER A 89 -21.51 -30.32 22.66
N GLY A 90 -20.66 -30.79 23.59
CA GLY A 90 -19.30 -31.24 23.29
C GLY A 90 -19.26 -32.48 22.40
N THR A 91 -20.14 -33.46 22.61
CA THR A 91 -20.22 -34.66 21.75
C THR A 91 -20.77 -34.31 20.36
N SER A 92 -21.77 -33.41 20.27
CA SER A 92 -22.28 -32.90 18.99
C SER A 92 -21.19 -32.21 18.18
N LEU A 93 -20.43 -31.30 18.82
CA LEU A 93 -19.32 -30.59 18.18
C LEU A 93 -18.19 -31.54 17.78
N TRP A 94 -17.91 -32.55 18.60
CA TRP A 94 -16.95 -33.60 18.27
C TRP A 94 -17.39 -34.43 17.06
N LEU A 95 -18.68 -34.80 17.00
CA LEU A 95 -19.23 -35.55 15.89
C LEU A 95 -19.20 -34.71 14.59
N GLN A 96 -19.53 -33.42 14.69
CA GLN A 96 -19.51 -32.45 13.59
C GLN A 96 -18.10 -32.21 13.01
N GLU A 97 -17.12 -31.84 13.83
CA GLU A 97 -15.82 -31.39 13.30
C GLU A 97 -14.82 -32.53 13.09
N ILE A 98 -14.92 -33.61 13.87
CA ILE A 98 -13.89 -34.67 13.89
C ILE A 98 -14.39 -35.92 13.18
N VAL A 99 -15.53 -36.47 13.61
CA VAL A 99 -16.05 -37.72 13.06
C VAL A 99 -16.54 -37.53 11.63
N ASN A 100 -17.37 -36.51 11.38
CA ASN A 100 -17.85 -36.24 10.04
C ASN A 100 -16.66 -35.93 9.10
N ARG A 101 -15.80 -34.99 9.47
CA ARG A 101 -14.72 -34.56 8.57
C ARG A 101 -13.65 -35.61 8.27
N HIS A 102 -13.27 -36.45 9.25
CA HIS A 102 -12.15 -37.39 9.08
C HIS A 102 -12.59 -38.84 8.87
N PHE A 103 -13.82 -39.20 9.26
CA PHE A 103 -14.29 -40.58 9.21
C PHE A 103 -15.56 -40.77 8.36
N TYR A 104 -16.19 -39.71 7.83
CA TYR A 104 -17.36 -39.87 6.95
C TYR A 104 -17.09 -40.79 5.75
N SER A 105 -16.01 -40.54 5.01
CA SER A 105 -15.62 -41.40 3.87
C SER A 105 -15.40 -42.85 4.29
N THR A 106 -14.78 -43.07 5.47
CA THR A 106 -14.56 -44.42 6.01
C THR A 106 -15.89 -45.09 6.39
N VAL A 107 -16.78 -44.38 7.09
CA VAL A 107 -18.11 -44.89 7.46
C VAL A 107 -18.94 -45.22 6.22
N ASN A 108 -18.93 -44.34 5.23
CA ASN A 108 -19.63 -44.55 3.96
C ASN A 108 -19.09 -45.77 3.20
N ALA A 109 -17.77 -45.93 3.15
CA ALA A 109 -17.13 -47.12 2.56
C ALA A 109 -17.53 -48.41 3.28
N PHE A 110 -17.65 -48.40 4.62
CA PHE A 110 -18.13 -49.56 5.39
C PHE A 110 -19.57 -49.92 5.07
N VAL A 111 -20.44 -48.93 4.87
CA VAL A 111 -21.86 -49.15 4.52
C VAL A 111 -21.95 -49.76 3.12
N TYR A 112 -21.28 -49.18 2.12
CA TYR A 112 -21.28 -49.75 0.77
C TYR A 112 -20.67 -51.15 0.72
N PHE A 113 -19.62 -51.39 1.50
CA PHE A 113 -19.05 -52.72 1.65
C PHE A 113 -20.04 -53.69 2.32
N GLY A 114 -20.78 -53.24 3.34
CA GLY A 114 -21.86 -53.99 3.98
C GLY A 114 -22.96 -54.38 2.99
N ALA A 115 -23.46 -53.41 2.22
CA ALA A 115 -24.45 -53.65 1.17
C ALA A 115 -23.95 -54.64 0.10
N ALA A 116 -22.69 -54.52 -0.33
CA ALA A 116 -22.08 -55.46 -1.26
C ALA A 116 -22.00 -56.89 -0.68
N LEU A 117 -21.61 -57.03 0.60
CA LEU A 117 -21.57 -58.31 1.29
C LEU A 117 -22.98 -58.89 1.43
N LEU A 118 -23.99 -58.07 1.75
CA LEU A 118 -25.39 -58.49 1.80
C LEU A 118 -25.86 -59.01 0.45
N LEU A 119 -25.57 -58.30 -0.65
CA LEU A 119 -25.91 -58.77 -2.00
C LEU A 119 -25.27 -60.12 -2.32
N VAL A 120 -24.00 -60.32 -1.94
CA VAL A 120 -23.32 -61.62 -2.09
C VAL A 120 -23.98 -62.69 -1.22
N ALA A 121 -24.28 -62.40 0.05
CA ALA A 121 -24.92 -63.34 0.97
C ALA A 121 -26.32 -63.76 0.49
N VAL A 122 -27.12 -62.80 0.00
CA VAL A 122 -28.43 -63.07 -0.59
C VAL A 122 -28.30 -63.85 -1.91
N GLY A 123 -27.30 -63.53 -2.74
CA GLY A 123 -27.02 -64.26 -3.98
C GLY A 123 -26.60 -65.72 -3.76
N LEU A 124 -25.76 -65.97 -2.74
CA LEU A 124 -25.33 -67.32 -2.36
C LEU A 124 -26.46 -68.14 -1.72
N ASN A 125 -27.32 -67.50 -0.93
CA ASN A 125 -28.52 -68.16 -0.39
C ASN A 125 -29.51 -68.50 -1.51
N ARG A 126 -29.69 -67.62 -2.50
CA ARG A 126 -30.58 -67.87 -3.65
C ARG A 126 -30.10 -69.02 -4.55
N THR A 127 -28.79 -69.26 -4.62
CA THR A 127 -28.20 -70.36 -5.39
C THR A 127 -28.10 -71.66 -4.60
N HIS A 128 -28.64 -71.70 -3.37
CA HIS A 128 -28.59 -72.86 -2.46
C HIS A 128 -27.16 -73.38 -2.19
N VAL A 129 -26.16 -72.51 -2.31
CA VAL A 129 -24.76 -72.86 -1.97
C VAL A 129 -24.55 -72.87 -0.46
N ILE A 130 -25.31 -72.03 0.26
CA ILE A 130 -25.32 -71.92 1.72
C ILE A 130 -26.77 -72.05 2.18
N ASP A 131 -27.12 -73.18 2.81
CA ASP A 131 -28.49 -73.45 3.28
C ASP A 131 -28.80 -72.84 4.67
N SER A 132 -27.93 -71.96 5.18
CA SER A 132 -28.12 -71.32 6.49
C SER A 132 -28.81 -69.95 6.34
N PRO A 133 -30.15 -69.86 6.46
CA PRO A 133 -30.88 -68.57 6.40
C PRO A 133 -30.46 -67.61 7.51
N ALA A 134 -29.90 -68.13 8.62
CA ALA A 134 -29.36 -67.35 9.72
C ALA A 134 -28.27 -66.36 9.26
N LEU A 135 -27.46 -66.71 8.26
CA LEU A 135 -26.38 -65.84 7.76
C LEU A 135 -26.94 -64.60 7.04
N VAL A 136 -28.02 -64.77 6.27
CA VAL A 136 -28.69 -63.66 5.58
C VAL A 136 -29.36 -62.72 6.59
N VAL A 137 -30.06 -63.28 7.58
CA VAL A 137 -30.69 -62.47 8.64
C VAL A 137 -29.63 -61.71 9.46
N ALA A 138 -28.51 -62.35 9.79
CA ALA A 138 -27.39 -61.68 10.45
C ALA A 138 -26.82 -60.53 9.59
N GLY A 139 -26.66 -60.75 8.28
CA GLY A 139 -26.23 -59.71 7.34
C GLY A 139 -27.18 -58.51 7.30
N ILE A 140 -28.50 -58.75 7.27
CA ILE A 140 -29.51 -57.68 7.30
C ILE A 140 -29.44 -56.88 8.61
N ILE A 141 -29.24 -57.54 9.75
CA ILE A 141 -29.12 -56.86 11.05
C ILE A 141 -27.86 -55.99 11.10
N VAL A 142 -26.72 -56.50 10.62
CA VAL A 142 -25.47 -55.72 10.56
C VAL A 142 -25.63 -54.53 9.63
N GLU A 143 -26.25 -54.71 8.47
CA GLU A 143 -26.50 -53.62 7.51
C GLU A 143 -27.40 -52.54 8.11
N ALA A 144 -28.48 -52.92 8.79
CA ALA A 144 -29.36 -51.97 9.47
C ALA A 144 -28.61 -51.15 10.53
N LEU A 145 -27.66 -51.78 11.25
CA LEU A 145 -26.80 -51.09 12.21
C LEU A 145 -25.86 -50.10 11.50
N LEU A 146 -25.21 -50.50 10.41
CA LEU A 146 -24.34 -49.62 9.62
C LEU A 146 -25.10 -48.42 9.05
N LEU A 147 -26.30 -48.63 8.53
CA LEU A 147 -27.17 -47.55 8.06
C LEU A 147 -27.60 -46.60 9.18
N THR A 148 -27.86 -47.13 10.37
CA THR A 148 -28.16 -46.31 11.56
C THR A 148 -26.96 -45.44 11.95
N VAL A 149 -25.74 -45.99 11.86
CA VAL A 149 -24.50 -45.24 12.12
C VAL A 149 -24.30 -44.15 11.06
N LEU A 150 -24.46 -44.48 9.77
CA LEU A 150 -24.36 -43.52 8.68
C LEU A 150 -25.38 -42.38 8.84
N PHE A 151 -26.64 -42.73 9.14
CA PHE A 151 -27.69 -41.76 9.40
C PHE A 151 -27.32 -40.82 10.56
N THR A 152 -26.76 -41.37 11.65
CA THR A 152 -26.30 -40.57 12.79
C THR A 152 -25.19 -39.60 12.38
N VAL A 153 -24.17 -40.07 11.65
CA VAL A 153 -23.08 -39.18 11.18
C VAL A 153 -23.62 -38.09 10.26
N MET A 154 -24.53 -38.43 9.35
CA MET A 154 -25.15 -37.49 8.42
C MET A 154 -26.05 -36.47 9.13
N PHE A 155 -26.78 -36.88 10.17
CA PHE A 155 -27.64 -35.99 10.97
C PHE A 155 -26.85 -34.85 11.64
N PHE A 156 -25.60 -35.11 11.99
CA PHE A 156 -24.70 -34.11 12.56
C PHE A 156 -23.73 -33.53 11.51
N SER A 157 -23.96 -33.73 10.22
CA SER A 157 -23.15 -33.06 9.19
C SER A 157 -23.59 -31.59 9.05
N PRO A 158 -22.69 -30.60 9.25
CA PRO A 158 -23.02 -29.21 8.97
C PRO A 158 -23.33 -29.03 7.47
N PRO A 159 -24.35 -28.22 7.10
CA PRO A 159 -24.70 -27.99 5.70
C PRO A 159 -23.65 -27.23 4.88
N GLU A 160 -22.55 -26.76 5.51
CA GLU A 160 -21.53 -25.91 4.88
C GLU A 160 -20.24 -26.67 4.47
N ASP A 161 -20.06 -27.93 4.89
CA ASP A 161 -18.80 -28.67 4.75
C ASP A 161 -18.71 -29.61 3.53
N ASP A 162 -19.72 -29.63 2.65
CA ASP A 162 -19.66 -30.36 1.36
C ASP A 162 -18.53 -29.85 0.44
N THR A 163 -17.94 -28.70 0.76
CA THR A 163 -16.87 -28.05 -0.01
C THR A 163 -15.46 -28.57 0.33
N LEU A 164 -15.22 -29.12 1.54
CA LEU A 164 -13.86 -29.52 1.95
C LEU A 164 -13.58 -31.02 1.91
N SER A 165 -14.60 -31.85 1.68
CA SER A 165 -14.46 -33.32 1.57
C SER A 165 -14.38 -33.78 0.11
N GLY A 166 -13.73 -32.97 -0.74
CA GLY A 166 -13.47 -33.27 -2.15
C GLY A 166 -12.44 -34.38 -2.34
N SER A 167 -12.83 -35.63 -2.13
CA SER A 167 -12.27 -36.79 -2.85
C SER A 167 -13.16 -38.02 -2.67
N GLY A 168 -14.07 -38.22 -3.62
CA GLY A 168 -14.71 -39.52 -3.84
C GLY A 168 -16.24 -39.48 -3.90
N MET A 169 -16.74 -39.31 -5.12
CA MET A 169 -17.96 -39.94 -5.65
C MET A 169 -19.28 -39.73 -4.89
N GLY A 170 -20.17 -38.91 -5.48
CA GLY A 170 -21.62 -39.11 -5.32
C GLY A 170 -22.46 -37.87 -5.08
N GLN A 171 -22.77 -37.14 -6.17
CA GLN A 171 -24.13 -36.70 -6.50
C GLN A 171 -24.84 -35.69 -5.56
N GLY A 172 -24.91 -34.43 -5.99
CA GLY A 172 -26.04 -33.53 -5.70
C GLY A 172 -25.71 -32.14 -5.17
N GLY A 173 -25.15 -31.24 -5.99
CA GLY A 173 -24.91 -29.86 -5.52
C GLY A 173 -24.39 -28.87 -6.58
N SER A 174 -25.06 -28.75 -7.73
CA SER A 174 -24.71 -27.77 -8.77
C SER A 174 -24.88 -26.30 -8.35
N SER A 175 -25.49 -26.02 -7.19
CA SER A 175 -25.62 -24.66 -6.63
C SER A 175 -24.40 -24.21 -5.79
N SER A 176 -23.72 -25.13 -5.10
CA SER A 176 -22.61 -24.80 -4.21
C SER A 176 -21.33 -24.42 -4.98
N GLY A 177 -21.09 -25.07 -6.13
CA GLY A 177 -19.97 -24.71 -7.01
C GLY A 177 -20.09 -23.28 -7.57
N ALA A 178 -21.30 -22.81 -7.86
CA ALA A 178 -21.50 -21.43 -8.32
C ALA A 178 -21.19 -20.42 -7.21
N THR A 179 -21.60 -20.68 -5.96
CA THR A 179 -21.27 -19.79 -4.84
C THR A 179 -19.79 -19.82 -4.46
N ASP A 180 -19.12 -20.98 -4.54
CA ASP A 180 -17.68 -21.09 -4.25
C ASP A 180 -16.84 -20.43 -5.36
N GLU A 181 -17.25 -20.58 -6.63
CA GLU A 181 -16.67 -19.84 -7.75
C GLU A 181 -16.85 -18.34 -7.55
N LEU A 182 -18.04 -17.88 -7.15
CA LEU A 182 -18.28 -16.47 -6.84
C LEU A 182 -17.45 -15.97 -5.66
N LEU A 183 -17.22 -16.78 -4.62
CA LEU A 183 -16.36 -16.41 -3.49
C LEU A 183 -14.89 -16.37 -3.90
N ARG A 184 -14.46 -17.25 -4.81
CA ARG A 184 -13.13 -17.27 -5.38
C ARG A 184 -12.90 -16.08 -6.31
N GLU A 185 -13.85 -15.78 -7.19
CA GLU A 185 -13.88 -14.58 -8.03
C GLU A 185 -13.89 -13.32 -7.17
N LEU A 186 -14.68 -13.28 -6.09
CA LEU A 186 -14.68 -12.15 -5.16
C LEU A 186 -13.35 -12.02 -4.42
N GLY A 187 -12.69 -13.14 -4.10
CA GLY A 187 -11.35 -13.17 -3.53
C GLY A 187 -10.27 -12.68 -4.51
N GLU A 188 -10.39 -13.01 -5.79
CA GLU A 188 -9.54 -12.52 -6.88
C GLU A 188 -9.76 -11.01 -7.10
N ILE A 189 -11.02 -10.57 -7.14
CA ILE A 189 -11.38 -9.14 -7.17
C ILE A 189 -10.81 -8.42 -5.95
N GLY A 190 -10.91 -8.99 -4.75
CA GLY A 190 -10.35 -8.40 -3.53
C GLY A 190 -8.83 -8.25 -3.58
N ARG A 191 -8.13 -9.25 -4.14
CA ARG A 191 -6.69 -9.20 -4.38
C ARG A 191 -6.32 -8.14 -5.41
N ASP A 192 -7.06 -8.07 -6.51
CA ASP A 192 -6.83 -7.09 -7.58
C ASP A 192 -7.12 -5.67 -7.08
N TYR A 193 -8.14 -5.49 -6.24
CA TYR A 193 -8.44 -4.20 -5.62
C TYR A 193 -7.33 -3.76 -4.66
N ALA A 194 -6.76 -4.68 -3.89
CA ALA A 194 -5.60 -4.40 -3.04
C ALA A 194 -4.36 -4.02 -3.87
N ALA A 195 -4.10 -4.73 -4.97
CA ALA A 195 -3.02 -4.39 -5.89
C ALA A 195 -3.24 -3.01 -6.55
N MET A 196 -4.48 -2.69 -6.91
CA MET A 196 -4.86 -1.42 -7.50
C MET A 196 -4.74 -0.26 -6.49
N ALA A 197 -5.02 -0.50 -5.20
CA ALA A 197 -4.79 0.49 -4.14
C ALA A 197 -3.30 0.87 -4.03
N VAL A 198 -2.40 -0.12 -4.10
CA VAL A 198 -0.94 0.12 -4.12
C VAL A 198 -0.52 0.87 -5.37
N GLN A 199 -1.12 0.58 -6.53
CA GLN A 199 -0.86 1.34 -7.76
C GLN A 199 -1.36 2.79 -7.64
N LEU A 200 -2.52 3.03 -7.03
CA LEU A 200 -3.03 4.39 -6.79
C LEU A 200 -2.12 5.18 -5.83
N GLU A 201 -1.59 4.54 -4.80
CA GLU A 201 -0.59 5.16 -3.92
C GLU A 201 0.69 5.52 -4.70
N THR A 202 1.14 4.64 -5.59
CA THR A 202 2.28 4.91 -6.48
C THR A 202 1.97 6.08 -7.43
N ILE A 203 0.79 6.13 -8.03
CA ILE A 203 0.36 7.24 -8.90
C ILE A 203 0.33 8.55 -8.10
N SER A 204 -0.22 8.53 -6.89
CA SER A 204 -0.25 9.70 -6.00
C SER A 204 1.16 10.21 -5.70
N ALA A 205 2.11 9.30 -5.40
CA ALA A 205 3.51 9.66 -5.19
C ALA A 205 4.14 10.27 -6.46
N THR A 206 3.90 9.70 -7.64
CA THR A 206 4.42 10.25 -8.91
C THR A 206 3.83 11.61 -9.27
N LEU A 207 2.55 11.84 -8.97
CA LEU A 207 1.92 13.15 -9.16
C LEU A 207 2.51 14.20 -8.22
N SER A 208 2.81 13.85 -6.97
CA SER A 208 3.51 14.74 -6.04
C SER A 208 4.91 15.12 -6.54
N ASP A 209 5.68 14.14 -7.03
CA ASP A 209 7.01 14.40 -7.63
C ASP A 209 6.89 15.28 -8.88
N LEU A 210 5.87 15.07 -9.70
CA LEU A 210 5.62 15.91 -10.88
C LEU A 210 5.28 17.36 -10.51
N VAL A 211 4.49 17.57 -9.46
CA VAL A 211 4.19 18.92 -8.93
C VAL A 211 5.46 19.60 -8.42
N GLU A 212 6.32 18.89 -7.69
CA GLU A 212 7.59 19.43 -7.19
C GLU A 212 8.52 19.83 -8.34
N ARG A 213 8.63 18.99 -9.38
CA ARG A 213 9.40 19.32 -10.58
C ARG A 213 8.82 20.47 -11.38
N GLN A 214 7.49 20.61 -11.43
CA GLN A 214 6.84 21.75 -12.07
C GLN A 214 7.15 23.05 -11.33
N GLU A 215 7.17 23.04 -10.00
CA GLU A 215 7.56 24.21 -9.20
C GLU A 215 9.02 24.60 -9.47
N GLN A 216 9.91 23.61 -9.56
CA GLN A 216 11.32 23.84 -9.89
C GLN A 216 11.49 24.40 -11.32
N LEU A 217 10.71 23.90 -12.29
CA LEU A 217 10.67 24.45 -13.64
C LEU A 217 10.15 25.88 -13.66
N LEU A 218 9.08 26.18 -12.93
CA LEU A 218 8.53 27.53 -12.79
C LEU A 218 9.58 28.50 -12.23
N THR A 219 10.34 28.06 -11.23
CA THR A 219 11.44 28.84 -10.66
C THR A 219 12.52 29.10 -11.72
N THR A 220 12.93 28.06 -12.45
CA THR A 220 13.95 28.18 -13.51
C THR A 220 13.49 29.07 -14.66
N VAL A 221 12.22 28.99 -15.04
CA VAL A 221 11.61 29.86 -16.06
C VAL A 221 11.57 31.30 -15.56
N ARG A 222 11.21 31.52 -14.29
CA ARG A 222 11.19 32.86 -13.70
C ARG A 222 12.60 33.48 -13.66
N ASP A 223 13.60 32.70 -13.28
CA ASP A 223 15.01 33.13 -13.27
C ASP A 223 15.50 33.40 -14.70
N GLY A 224 15.14 32.56 -15.66
CA GLY A 224 15.45 32.77 -17.08
C GLY A 224 14.80 34.03 -17.66
N VAL A 225 13.53 34.29 -17.32
CA VAL A 225 12.82 35.52 -17.69
C VAL A 225 13.49 36.72 -17.03
N GLN A 226 13.83 36.64 -15.75
CA GLN A 226 14.52 37.73 -15.04
C GLN A 226 15.89 38.02 -15.67
N ALA A 227 16.68 37.00 -15.96
CA ALA A 227 17.97 37.16 -16.65
C ALA A 227 17.80 37.73 -18.06
N ALA A 228 16.76 37.34 -18.79
CA ALA A 228 16.44 37.92 -20.09
C ALA A 228 15.99 39.38 -19.97
N VAL A 229 15.18 39.71 -18.95
CA VAL A 229 14.80 41.10 -18.64
C VAL A 229 16.03 41.91 -18.26
N ASP A 230 16.92 41.39 -17.43
CA ASP A 230 18.16 42.07 -17.03
C ASP A 230 19.12 42.26 -18.21
N ALA A 231 19.12 41.34 -19.19
CA ALA A 231 19.90 41.45 -20.41
C ALA A 231 19.31 42.41 -21.44
N VAL A 232 17.97 42.55 -21.49
CA VAL A 232 17.24 43.38 -22.47
C VAL A 232 16.90 44.77 -21.90
N ALA A 233 16.87 44.92 -20.58
CA ALA A 233 16.72 46.21 -19.93
C ALA A 233 18.03 47.00 -20.09
N PRO A 234 18.00 48.18 -20.72
CA PRO A 234 19.18 49.01 -20.83
C PRO A 234 19.64 49.36 -19.42
N ASN A 235 20.89 49.05 -19.10
CA ASN A 235 21.50 49.34 -17.81
C ASN A 235 21.14 50.80 -17.42
N PRO A 236 20.46 51.04 -16.28
CA PRO A 236 20.00 52.37 -15.90
C PRO A 236 21.15 53.38 -15.83
N ALA A 237 22.37 52.91 -15.55
CA ALA A 237 23.58 53.73 -15.62
C ALA A 237 23.89 54.20 -17.04
N LEU A 238 23.61 53.39 -18.07
CA LEU A 238 23.78 53.76 -19.47
C LEU A 238 22.76 54.83 -19.88
N LEU A 239 21.48 54.68 -19.53
CA LEU A 239 20.47 55.72 -19.78
C LEU A 239 20.81 57.04 -19.09
N GLN A 240 21.31 56.97 -17.85
CA GLN A 240 21.75 58.15 -17.10
C GLN A 240 23.00 58.78 -17.71
N SER A 241 23.94 57.98 -18.22
CA SER A 241 25.12 58.49 -18.92
C SER A 241 24.75 59.14 -20.25
N MET A 242 23.76 58.60 -20.97
CA MET A 242 23.27 59.19 -22.23
C MET A 242 22.51 60.48 -21.96
N SER A 243 21.67 60.56 -20.92
CA SER A 243 20.97 61.79 -20.57
C SER A 243 21.94 62.88 -20.10
N ALA A 244 22.95 62.53 -19.30
CA ALA A 244 24.00 63.45 -18.89
C ALA A 244 24.84 63.94 -20.08
N THR A 245 25.16 63.05 -21.03
CA THR A 245 25.89 63.40 -22.26
C THR A 245 25.04 64.32 -23.14
N SER A 246 23.75 64.05 -23.32
CA SER A 246 22.83 64.93 -24.05
C SER A 246 22.72 66.32 -23.41
N ALA A 247 22.62 66.39 -22.08
CA ALA A 247 22.59 67.66 -21.36
C ALA A 247 23.91 68.45 -21.51
N ALA A 248 25.05 67.74 -21.49
CA ALA A 248 26.36 68.36 -21.73
C ALA A 248 26.50 68.88 -23.17
N LEU A 249 25.98 68.15 -24.16
CA LEU A 249 25.95 68.57 -25.57
C LEU A 249 25.06 69.80 -25.78
N ASP A 250 23.89 69.87 -25.14
CA ASP A 250 23.03 71.05 -25.17
C ASP A 250 23.71 72.27 -24.55
N GLY A 251 24.36 72.09 -23.39
CA GLY A 251 25.15 73.14 -22.75
C GLY A 251 26.32 73.63 -23.61
N PHE A 252 26.99 72.71 -24.30
CA PHE A 252 28.07 73.03 -25.24
C PHE A 252 27.54 73.79 -26.47
N SER A 253 26.43 73.35 -27.06
CA SER A 253 25.76 74.03 -28.18
C SER A 253 25.36 75.46 -27.81
N SER A 254 24.78 75.65 -26.62
CA SER A 254 24.44 76.98 -26.10
C SER A 254 25.68 77.86 -25.93
N SER A 255 26.78 77.29 -25.41
CA SER A 255 28.05 78.01 -25.23
C SER A 255 28.67 78.43 -26.57
N ILE A 256 28.58 77.57 -27.60
CA ILE A 256 28.98 77.93 -28.97
C ILE A 256 28.10 79.06 -29.52
N GLY A 257 26.79 79.00 -29.29
CA GLY A 257 25.87 80.06 -29.69
C GLY A 257 26.26 81.41 -29.09
N GLN A 258 26.49 81.44 -27.77
CA GLN A 258 26.96 82.65 -27.06
C GLN A 258 28.33 83.12 -27.54
N LEU A 259 29.25 82.19 -27.83
CA LEU A 259 30.57 82.53 -28.37
C LEU A 259 30.45 83.16 -29.77
N GLY A 260 29.60 82.62 -30.63
CA GLY A 260 29.30 83.18 -31.95
C GLY A 260 28.71 84.58 -31.85
N GLU A 261 27.81 84.81 -30.90
CA GLU A 261 27.22 86.13 -30.65
C GLU A 261 28.26 87.15 -30.14
N ARG A 262 29.13 86.74 -29.22
CA ARG A 262 30.27 87.58 -28.75
C ARG A 262 31.28 87.86 -29.85
N LEU A 263 31.58 86.88 -30.72
CA LEU A 263 32.47 87.10 -31.86
C LEU A 263 31.88 88.13 -32.82
N LYS A 264 30.57 88.05 -33.09
CA LYS A 264 29.87 89.01 -33.94
C LYS A 264 29.84 90.41 -33.33
N SER A 265 29.67 90.53 -32.02
CA SER A 265 29.71 91.84 -31.35
C SER A 265 31.12 92.44 -31.34
N VAL A 266 32.17 91.62 -31.18
CA VAL A 266 33.57 92.05 -31.31
C VAL A 266 33.89 92.48 -32.74
N GLU A 267 33.43 91.73 -33.75
CA GLU A 267 33.58 92.11 -35.16
C GLU A 267 32.93 93.47 -35.43
N GLN A 268 31.72 93.70 -34.94
CA GLN A 268 31.03 95.00 -35.06
C GLN A 268 31.81 96.12 -34.36
N GLN A 269 32.34 95.90 -33.15
CA GLN A 269 33.14 96.88 -32.43
C GLN A 269 34.46 97.20 -33.15
N GLU A 270 35.14 96.21 -33.72
CA GLU A 270 36.38 96.41 -34.48
C GLU A 270 36.09 97.18 -35.78
N VAL A 271 34.99 96.86 -36.47
CA VAL A 271 34.52 97.61 -37.66
C VAL A 271 34.21 99.05 -37.28
N GLU A 272 33.46 99.31 -36.21
CA GLU A 272 33.19 100.67 -35.73
C GLU A 272 34.47 101.44 -35.37
N ARG A 273 35.46 100.76 -34.76
CA ARG A 273 36.75 101.37 -34.42
C ARG A 273 37.57 101.70 -35.66
N LEU A 274 37.57 100.83 -36.67
CA LEU A 274 38.23 101.07 -37.95
C LEU A 274 37.56 102.21 -38.72
N VAL A 275 36.22 102.24 -38.75
CA VAL A 275 35.44 103.33 -39.36
C VAL A 275 35.71 104.65 -38.63
N ARG A 276 35.77 104.66 -37.30
CA ARG A 276 36.11 105.87 -36.53
C ARG A 276 37.52 106.38 -36.87
N LYS A 277 38.52 105.48 -36.94
CA LYS A 277 39.88 105.87 -37.37
C LYS A 277 39.90 106.45 -38.77
N GLU A 278 39.15 105.88 -39.70
CA GLU A 278 39.15 106.35 -41.08
C GLU A 278 38.35 107.64 -41.24
N LEU A 279 37.28 107.83 -40.46
CA LEU A 279 36.59 109.12 -40.33
C LEU A 279 37.50 110.18 -39.72
N GLU A 280 38.25 109.89 -38.65
CA GLU A 280 39.23 110.81 -38.07
C GLU A 280 40.30 111.20 -39.09
N ARG A 281 40.78 110.24 -39.88
CA ARG A 281 41.76 110.48 -40.96
C ARG A 281 41.18 111.33 -42.09
N VAL A 282 39.94 111.10 -42.49
CA VAL A 282 39.26 111.90 -43.54
C VAL A 282 38.94 113.30 -43.01
N LEU A 283 38.47 113.44 -41.77
CA LEU A 283 38.22 114.73 -41.14
C LEU A 283 39.51 115.53 -40.94
N SER A 284 40.60 114.92 -40.46
CA SER A 284 41.88 115.61 -40.34
C SER A 284 42.37 116.09 -41.70
N ARG A 285 42.20 115.27 -42.75
CA ARG A 285 42.57 115.64 -44.12
C ARG A 285 41.70 116.77 -44.68
N THR A 286 40.40 116.76 -44.36
CA THR A 286 39.45 117.80 -44.81
C THR A 286 39.59 119.11 -44.03
N ILE A 287 40.00 119.06 -42.75
CA ILE A 287 40.31 120.25 -41.94
C ILE A 287 41.62 120.89 -42.42
N LEU A 288 42.65 120.08 -42.70
CA LEU A 288 43.90 120.55 -43.31
C LEU A 288 43.66 121.21 -44.69
N ASP A 289 42.82 120.60 -45.53
CA ASP A 289 42.45 121.16 -46.85
C ASP A 289 41.57 122.44 -46.75
N ARG A 290 40.95 122.68 -45.59
CA ARG A 290 40.15 123.90 -45.32
C ARG A 290 41.01 125.05 -44.81
N ASP A 291 42.03 124.79 -43.99
CA ASP A 291 42.97 125.83 -43.54
C ASP A 291 43.81 126.38 -44.70
N ASP A 292 44.15 125.55 -45.70
CA ASP A 292 44.87 126.00 -46.90
C ASP A 292 44.04 126.93 -47.81
N ARG A 293 42.70 126.91 -47.72
CA ARG A 293 41.81 127.82 -48.48
C ARG A 293 41.60 129.18 -47.81
N THR A 294 41.97 129.33 -46.54
CA THR A 294 41.91 130.64 -45.86
C THR A 294 43.21 131.44 -45.96
N ALA A 295 44.25 130.86 -46.57
CA ALA A 295 45.56 131.49 -46.76
C ALA A 295 45.84 131.98 -48.21
N SER A 296 44.82 132.01 -49.09
CA SER A 296 44.92 132.55 -50.46
C SER A 296 43.95 133.69 -50.72
#